data_AF-A0A916XZQ2-F1
#
_entry.id   AF-A0A916XZQ2-F1
#
_cell.length_a   1.000
_cell.length_b   1.000
_cell.length_c   1.000
_cell.angle_alpha   90.00
_cell.angle_beta   90.00
_cell.angle_gamma   90.00
#
_symmetry.space_group_name_H-M   'P 1'
#
loop_
_entity.id
_entity.type
_entity.pdbx_description
1 polymer ?
#
loop_
_entity_poly.entity_id
_entity_poly.type
_entity_poly.pdbx_seq_one_letter_code
_entity_poly.pdbx_strand_id
1 'polypeptide(L)'
;MRRWLLCTVILGAALSGARAESPAFICQLAGDKVLLGRAIPDPSVYEFALRDATGDLAKDCRADMRDSDVYAGERSMACRFADGRAILTTSATDGSGDRFVIRAAEGDPATDCALEKREGDVAIGDATTALHFEDVQQDRMLLTNSTGPTIDLLLYDIQTGAEVLSVKAGEIVEFGPEGLVYWQRTGEATDKNCPDYASLMADFGAAAIDTEMRFDPATGKTSKTGETRCSPVQ
;
A
#
# COMPACT_ATOMS: atom_id res chain seq x y z
N MET A 1 -24.98 -10.64 -24.18
CA MET A 1 -25.32 -9.21 -24.40
C MET A 1 -25.23 -8.50 -23.06
N ARG A 2 -24.13 -7.78 -22.78
CA ARG A 2 -23.99 -6.97 -21.56
C ARG A 2 -24.74 -5.65 -21.78
N ARG A 3 -25.76 -5.38 -20.97
CA ARG A 3 -26.48 -4.09 -20.97
C ARG A 3 -25.66 -3.11 -20.14
N TRP A 4 -25.06 -2.13 -20.80
CA TRP A 4 -24.51 -0.94 -20.14
C TRP A 4 -25.68 0.03 -19.90
N LEU A 5 -26.03 0.29 -18.65
CA LEU A 5 -26.94 1.38 -18.31
C LEU A 5 -26.10 2.61 -18.01
N LEU A 6 -26.24 3.65 -18.85
CA LEU A 6 -25.79 4.99 -18.53
C LEU A 6 -26.60 5.46 -17.31
N CYS A 7 -26.00 5.45 -16.11
CA CYS A 7 -26.59 6.12 -14.97
C CYS A 7 -26.40 7.63 -15.15
N THR A 8 -27.50 8.31 -15.46
CA THR A 8 -27.56 9.77 -15.43
C THR A 8 -27.46 10.21 -13.97
N VAL A 9 -26.46 11.03 -13.65
CA VAL A 9 -26.31 11.69 -12.35
C VAL A 9 -27.57 12.52 -12.08
N ILE A 10 -28.39 12.11 -11.10
CA ILE A 10 -29.42 12.99 -10.56
C ILE A 10 -28.72 13.93 -9.59
N LEU A 11 -28.30 15.09 -10.09
CA LEU A 11 -27.93 16.23 -9.26
C LEU A 11 -29.18 16.70 -8.50
N GLY A 12 -29.30 16.29 -7.24
CA GLY A 12 -30.17 16.95 -6.29
C GLY A 12 -29.63 18.34 -6.02
N ALA A 13 -30.14 19.35 -6.74
CA ALA A 13 -29.88 20.75 -6.43
C ALA A 13 -30.52 21.07 -5.06
N ALA A 14 -29.75 20.97 -3.99
CA ALA A 14 -30.13 21.47 -2.68
C ALA A 14 -29.91 22.99 -2.67
N LEU A 15 -31.01 23.74 -2.63
CA LEU A 15 -31.09 25.14 -2.26
C LEU A 15 -30.57 25.34 -0.82
N SER A 16 -29.26 25.39 -0.64
CA SER A 16 -28.59 26.05 0.50
C SER A 16 -27.11 26.22 0.13
N GLY A 17 -26.56 27.42 0.31
CA GLY A 17 -25.27 27.85 -0.23
C GLY A 17 -24.03 27.20 0.38
N ALA A 18 -23.93 25.87 0.31
CA ALA A 18 -22.70 25.14 0.58
C ALA A 18 -21.92 24.93 -0.73
N ARG A 19 -20.61 25.16 -0.67
CA ARG A 19 -19.65 24.97 -1.76
C ARG A 19 -19.78 23.53 -2.28
N ALA A 20 -20.10 23.38 -3.56
CA ALA A 20 -20.18 22.07 -4.21
C ALA A 20 -18.78 21.51 -4.44
N GLU A 21 -18.31 20.67 -3.52
CA GLU A 21 -17.24 19.70 -3.78
C GLU A 21 -17.92 18.38 -4.14
N SER A 22 -18.04 18.11 -5.44
CA SER A 22 -18.67 16.88 -5.96
C SER A 22 -17.74 15.69 -5.76
N PRO A 23 -18.15 14.58 -5.11
CA PRO A 23 -17.47 13.31 -5.27
C PRO A 23 -17.95 12.68 -6.58
N ALA A 24 -17.03 12.38 -7.50
CA ALA A 24 -17.30 11.47 -8.59
C ALA A 24 -17.41 10.06 -8.01
N PHE A 25 -18.55 9.39 -8.19
CA PHE A 25 -18.75 8.00 -7.81
C PHE A 25 -18.63 7.12 -9.05
N ILE A 26 -17.78 6.09 -9.00
CA ILE A 26 -17.75 5.03 -10.02
C ILE A 26 -18.67 3.92 -9.53
N CYS A 27 -19.69 3.60 -10.33
CA CYS A 27 -20.60 2.49 -10.08
C CYS A 27 -20.38 1.39 -11.12
N GLN A 28 -19.94 0.21 -10.68
CA GLN A 28 -19.88 -0.98 -11.53
C GLN A 28 -20.84 -2.04 -11.00
N LEU A 29 -21.68 -2.57 -11.89
CA LEU A 29 -22.59 -3.68 -11.59
C LEU A 29 -21.85 -5.00 -11.76
N ALA A 30 -21.69 -5.75 -10.67
CA ALA A 30 -21.21 -7.13 -10.68
C ALA A 30 -22.40 -8.04 -10.32
N GLY A 31 -23.24 -8.35 -11.31
CA GLY A 31 -24.50 -9.06 -11.08
C GLY A 31 -25.57 -8.15 -10.47
N ASP A 32 -26.06 -8.50 -9.28
CA ASP A 32 -27.05 -7.75 -8.48
C ASP A 32 -26.41 -6.77 -7.46
N LYS A 33 -25.08 -6.66 -7.45
CA LYS A 33 -24.31 -5.83 -6.50
C LYS A 33 -23.78 -4.56 -7.16
N VAL A 34 -23.66 -3.50 -6.37
CA VAL A 34 -23.14 -2.19 -6.80
C VAL A 34 -21.82 -1.92 -6.07
N LEU A 35 -20.73 -1.80 -6.84
CA LEU A 35 -19.49 -1.21 -6.33
C LEU A 35 -19.69 0.31 -6.26
N LEU A 36 -19.49 0.91 -5.09
CA LEU A 36 -19.47 2.37 -4.92
C LEU A 36 -18.05 2.81 -4.60
N GLY A 37 -17.39 3.46 -5.57
CA GLY A 37 -16.10 4.11 -5.35
C GLY A 37 -16.27 5.55 -4.86
N ARG A 38 -15.52 5.97 -3.84
CA ARG A 38 -15.34 7.38 -3.49
C ARG A 38 -13.91 7.80 -3.81
N ALA A 39 -13.77 8.91 -4.52
CA ALA A 39 -12.48 9.60 -4.61
C ALA A 39 -12.12 10.21 -3.24
N ILE A 40 -10.96 9.82 -2.71
CA ILE A 40 -10.36 10.42 -1.51
C ILE A 40 -9.67 11.74 -1.97
N PRO A 41 -9.32 12.71 -1.09
CA PRO A 41 -8.68 13.97 -1.52
C PRO A 41 -7.41 13.83 -2.38
N ASP A 42 -6.81 12.65 -2.44
CA ASP A 42 -5.82 12.28 -3.43
C ASP A 42 -6.50 11.68 -4.69
N PRO A 43 -6.46 12.35 -5.86
CA PRO A 43 -7.12 11.89 -7.08
C PRO A 43 -6.54 10.58 -7.66
N SER A 44 -5.42 10.08 -7.11
CA SER A 44 -4.81 8.80 -7.49
C SER A 44 -5.34 7.60 -6.69
N VAL A 45 -6.19 7.83 -5.68
CA VAL A 45 -6.67 6.80 -4.76
C VAL A 45 -8.20 6.69 -4.79
N TYR A 46 -8.68 5.50 -5.15
CA TYR A 46 -10.10 5.17 -5.09
C TYR A 46 -10.35 4.17 -3.96
N GLU A 47 -11.23 4.53 -3.03
CA GLU A 47 -11.74 3.61 -2.02
C GLU A 47 -13.07 3.04 -2.51
N PHE A 48 -13.18 1.71 -2.53
CA PHE A 48 -14.39 1.03 -2.98
C PHE A 48 -15.09 0.34 -1.82
N ALA A 49 -16.40 0.60 -1.68
CA ALA A 49 -17.28 -0.17 -0.81
C ALA A 49 -18.26 -0.98 -1.67
N LEU A 50 -18.34 -2.28 -1.42
CA LEU A 50 -19.37 -3.14 -2.01
C LEU A 50 -20.67 -2.95 -1.23
N ARG A 51 -21.75 -2.53 -1.91
CA ARG A 51 -23.10 -2.49 -1.35
C ARG A 51 -24.02 -3.42 -2.14
N ASP A 52 -25.00 -4.00 -1.45
CA ASP A 52 -26.06 -4.75 -2.13
C ASP A 52 -27.07 -3.80 -2.81
N ALA A 53 -28.01 -4.38 -3.57
CA ALA A 53 -29.07 -3.63 -4.27
C ALA A 53 -29.97 -2.78 -3.35
N THR A 54 -29.95 -3.02 -2.03
CA THR A 54 -30.71 -2.26 -1.03
C THR A 54 -29.94 -1.07 -0.45
N GLY A 55 -28.65 -0.92 -0.79
CA GLY A 55 -27.80 0.15 -0.28
C GLY A 55 -27.24 -0.12 1.11
N ASP A 56 -27.44 -1.32 1.65
CA ASP A 56 -26.82 -1.76 2.90
C ASP A 56 -25.42 -2.33 2.61
N LEU A 57 -24.53 -2.23 3.61
CA LEU A 57 -23.27 -2.98 3.60
C LEU A 57 -23.65 -4.46 3.65
N ALA A 58 -23.34 -5.20 2.58
CA ALA A 58 -23.81 -6.57 2.39
C ALA A 58 -23.27 -7.49 3.50
N LYS A 59 -24.05 -7.67 4.58
CA LYS A 59 -23.69 -8.49 5.74
C LYS A 59 -23.54 -9.99 5.42
N ASP A 60 -24.13 -10.45 4.31
CA ASP A 60 -24.23 -11.87 3.97
C ASP A 60 -23.27 -12.35 2.86
N CYS A 61 -22.26 -11.56 2.50
CA CYS A 61 -21.20 -11.99 1.58
C CYS A 61 -20.25 -13.08 2.16
N ARG A 62 -20.54 -13.68 3.32
CA ARG A 62 -19.70 -14.69 3.99
C ARG A 62 -19.83 -16.12 3.47
N ALA A 63 -20.98 -16.50 2.92
CA ALA A 63 -21.29 -17.92 2.71
C ALA A 63 -20.97 -18.44 1.30
N ASP A 64 -21.13 -17.62 0.27
CA ASP A 64 -21.11 -18.07 -1.14
C ASP A 64 -19.76 -17.83 -1.87
N MET A 65 -18.78 -17.19 -1.20
CA MET A 65 -17.46 -16.90 -1.79
C MET A 65 -16.35 -17.85 -1.32
N ARG A 66 -16.70 -19.00 -0.73
CA ARG A 66 -15.72 -20.03 -0.30
C ARG A 66 -15.13 -20.85 -1.45
N ASP A 67 -15.76 -20.87 -2.62
CA ASP A 67 -15.42 -21.78 -3.73
C ASP A 67 -14.87 -21.07 -4.99
N SER A 68 -14.72 -19.74 -4.96
CA SER A 68 -14.08 -19.01 -6.05
C SER A 68 -12.66 -18.63 -5.67
N ASP A 69 -11.67 -19.00 -6.50
CA ASP A 69 -10.28 -18.48 -6.50
C ASP A 69 -10.19 -16.94 -6.55
N VAL A 70 -11.32 -16.25 -6.62
CA VAL A 70 -11.47 -14.84 -6.30
C VAL A 70 -11.38 -14.71 -4.80
N TYR A 71 -10.14 -14.44 -4.36
CA TYR A 71 -9.78 -13.86 -3.09
C TYR A 71 -11.03 -13.28 -2.35
N ALA A 72 -11.49 -13.90 -1.25
CA ALA A 72 -12.72 -13.52 -0.54
C ALA A 72 -12.54 -13.40 0.99
N GLY A 73 -13.25 -12.44 1.60
CA GLY A 73 -13.30 -12.13 3.03
C GLY A 73 -13.09 -10.64 3.28
N GLU A 74 -14.09 -9.94 3.85
CA GLU A 74 -14.15 -8.49 4.20
C GLU A 74 -12.88 -7.69 3.88
N ARG A 75 -12.88 -7.04 2.72
CA ARG A 75 -11.66 -6.47 2.12
C ARG A 75 -11.76 -4.97 2.15
N SER A 76 -10.92 -4.31 2.95
CA SER A 76 -10.37 -3.05 2.48
C SER A 76 -9.64 -3.35 1.17
N MET A 77 -10.16 -2.77 0.08
CA MET A 77 -9.54 -2.80 -1.22
C MET A 77 -9.18 -1.38 -1.60
N ALA A 78 -7.92 -1.18 -1.96
CA ALA A 78 -7.49 0.05 -2.58
C ALA A 78 -7.02 -0.26 -4.00
N CYS A 79 -7.32 0.64 -4.93
CA CYS A 79 -6.73 0.64 -6.26
C CYS A 79 -6.03 1.98 -6.46
N ARG A 80 -4.73 1.92 -6.76
CA ARG A 80 -3.87 3.08 -6.96
C ARG A 80 -3.31 3.05 -8.37
N PHE A 81 -3.06 4.22 -8.94
CA PHE A 81 -2.43 4.35 -10.25
C PHE A 81 -1.08 5.02 -10.11
N ALA A 82 -0.03 4.39 -10.63
CA ALA A 82 1.33 4.93 -10.63
C ALA A 82 2.06 4.46 -11.90
N ASP A 83 2.72 5.38 -12.60
CA ASP A 83 3.59 5.07 -13.75
C ASP A 83 2.98 4.12 -14.81
N GLY A 84 1.72 4.39 -15.17
CA GLY A 84 0.99 3.59 -16.18
C GLY A 84 0.58 2.21 -15.68
N ARG A 85 0.56 1.99 -14.36
CA ARG A 85 0.15 0.75 -13.71
C ARG A 85 -0.99 0.97 -12.74
N ALA A 86 -1.81 -0.06 -12.58
CA ALA A 86 -2.78 -0.18 -11.50
C ALA A 86 -2.23 -1.13 -10.44
N ILE A 87 -2.31 -0.71 -9.18
CA ILE A 87 -1.85 -1.44 -8.00
C ILE A 87 -3.08 -1.69 -7.13
N LEU A 88 -3.51 -2.94 -7.12
CA LEU A 88 -4.63 -3.40 -6.35
C LEU A 88 -4.11 -3.96 -5.02
N THR A 89 -4.55 -3.38 -3.93
CA THR A 89 -4.23 -3.80 -2.57
C THR A 89 -5.44 -4.51 -1.98
N THR A 90 -5.22 -5.71 -1.44
CA THR A 90 -6.24 -6.42 -0.67
C THR A 90 -5.65 -6.86 0.65
N SER A 91 -6.31 -6.49 1.75
CA SER A 91 -5.87 -6.94 3.08
C SER A 91 -6.00 -8.45 3.24
N ALA A 92 -5.05 -9.05 3.98
CA ALA A 92 -5.06 -10.47 4.27
C ALA A 92 -6.22 -10.83 5.21
N THR A 93 -6.90 -11.96 4.95
CA THR A 93 -8.11 -12.37 5.68
C THR A 93 -7.85 -12.78 7.13
N ASP A 94 -6.66 -13.34 7.39
CA ASP A 94 -6.33 -14.01 8.65
C ASP A 94 -4.95 -13.55 9.19
N GLY A 95 -4.43 -12.42 8.70
CA GLY A 95 -3.10 -11.93 9.02
C GLY A 95 -3.02 -10.42 9.09
N SER A 96 -1.97 -9.93 9.75
CA SER A 96 -1.53 -8.54 9.61
C SER A 96 -0.92 -8.38 8.21
N GLY A 97 -1.35 -7.40 7.43
CA GLY A 97 -0.73 -7.03 6.15
C GLY A 97 -1.64 -7.14 4.93
N ASP A 98 -1.08 -6.74 3.80
CA ASP A 98 -1.74 -6.61 2.52
C ASP A 98 -1.10 -7.50 1.45
N ARG A 99 -1.89 -7.77 0.41
CA ARG A 99 -1.46 -8.42 -0.83
C ARG A 99 -1.62 -7.45 -1.97
N PHE A 100 -0.71 -7.53 -2.94
CA PHE A 100 -0.66 -6.61 -4.05
C PHE A 100 -0.79 -7.36 -5.37
N VAL A 101 -1.63 -6.84 -6.26
CA VAL A 101 -1.65 -7.21 -7.67
C VAL A 101 -1.33 -5.97 -8.47
N ILE A 102 -0.29 -6.05 -9.28
CA ILE A 102 0.16 -4.97 -10.15
C ILE A 102 -0.12 -5.38 -11.59
N ARG A 103 -0.66 -4.46 -12.38
CA ARG A 103 -0.91 -4.66 -13.81
C ARG A 103 -0.72 -3.39 -14.60
N ALA A 104 -0.59 -3.53 -15.91
CA ALA A 104 -0.65 -2.39 -16.81
C ALA A 104 -2.02 -1.71 -16.70
N ALA A 105 -2.05 -0.37 -16.62
CA ALA A 105 -3.28 0.40 -16.67
C ALA A 105 -3.68 0.63 -18.13
N GLU A 106 -4.93 0.33 -18.46
CA GLU A 106 -5.53 0.56 -19.78
C GLU A 106 -6.23 1.93 -19.85
N GLY A 107 -6.31 2.65 -18.73
CA GLY A 107 -6.91 3.98 -18.64
C GLY A 107 -8.41 3.95 -18.38
N ASP A 108 -8.98 2.78 -18.11
CA ASP A 108 -10.34 2.62 -17.62
C ASP A 108 -10.30 2.07 -16.19
N PRO A 109 -10.54 2.90 -15.16
CA PRO A 109 -10.48 2.47 -13.77
C PRO A 109 -11.41 1.29 -13.44
N ALA A 110 -12.56 1.16 -14.10
CA ALA A 110 -13.47 0.04 -13.87
C ALA A 110 -12.86 -1.30 -14.32
N THR A 111 -12.09 -1.25 -15.40
CA THR A 111 -11.33 -2.41 -15.89
C THR A 111 -10.05 -2.56 -15.08
N ASP A 112 -9.25 -1.51 -14.90
CA ASP A 112 -7.95 -1.57 -14.24
C ASP A 112 -8.03 -2.05 -12.78
N CYS A 113 -9.06 -1.62 -12.05
CA CYS A 113 -9.28 -1.98 -10.64
C CYS A 113 -10.09 -3.27 -10.42
N ALA A 114 -10.41 -4.03 -11.48
CA ALA A 114 -11.16 -5.27 -11.32
C ALA A 114 -10.31 -6.35 -10.62
N LEU A 115 -10.89 -7.06 -9.65
CA LEU A 115 -10.17 -8.08 -8.88
C LEU A 115 -9.87 -9.38 -9.64
N GLU A 116 -10.39 -9.57 -10.85
CA GLU A 116 -10.09 -10.78 -11.60
C GLU A 116 -8.59 -10.85 -11.93
N LYS A 117 -8.01 -12.04 -11.77
CA LYS A 117 -6.64 -12.27 -12.22
C LYS A 117 -6.57 -12.22 -13.75
N ARG A 118 -5.56 -11.55 -14.28
CA ARG A 118 -5.29 -11.43 -15.71
C ARG A 118 -3.94 -12.00 -16.07
N GLU A 119 -3.77 -12.28 -17.36
CA GLU A 119 -2.47 -12.58 -17.91
C GLU A 119 -1.57 -11.34 -17.79
N GLY A 120 -0.34 -11.53 -17.34
CA GLY A 120 0.62 -10.44 -17.10
C GLY A 120 0.49 -9.74 -15.74
N ASP A 121 -0.48 -10.12 -14.90
CA ASP A 121 -0.54 -9.65 -13.51
C ASP A 121 0.70 -10.10 -12.74
N VAL A 122 1.26 -9.17 -11.96
CA VAL A 122 2.35 -9.42 -11.01
C VAL A 122 1.76 -9.43 -9.61
N ALA A 123 1.92 -10.52 -8.88
CA ALA A 123 1.47 -10.64 -7.50
C ALA A 123 2.66 -10.47 -6.53
N ILE A 124 2.48 -9.66 -5.48
CA ILE A 124 3.45 -9.47 -4.41
C ILE A 124 2.76 -9.72 -3.06
N GLY A 125 3.45 -10.45 -2.18
CA GLY A 125 2.97 -10.87 -0.87
C GLY A 125 2.28 -12.24 -0.88
N ASP A 126 2.21 -12.82 0.31
CA ASP A 126 1.53 -14.09 0.56
C ASP A 126 0.70 -14.04 1.85
N ALA A 127 0.25 -15.19 2.37
CA ALA A 127 -0.55 -15.24 3.59
C ALA A 127 0.28 -15.13 4.88
N THR A 128 1.61 -15.13 4.78
CA THR A 128 2.54 -15.22 5.92
C THR A 128 3.34 -13.95 6.15
N THR A 129 3.28 -13.02 5.20
CA THR A 129 4.03 -11.76 5.19
C THR A 129 3.13 -10.60 5.56
N ALA A 130 3.59 -9.75 6.49
CA ALA A 130 2.85 -8.60 6.96
C ALA A 130 3.24 -7.35 6.19
N LEU A 131 2.94 -7.36 4.89
CA LEU A 131 3.32 -6.28 3.99
C LEU A 131 2.41 -5.08 4.17
N HIS A 132 3.00 -3.90 4.22
CA HIS A 132 2.30 -2.63 4.23
C HIS A 132 2.85 -1.74 3.12
N PHE A 133 1.93 -1.06 2.42
CA PHE A 133 2.28 -0.14 1.36
C PHE A 133 2.87 1.15 1.93
N GLU A 134 4.05 1.54 1.45
CA GLU A 134 4.61 2.86 1.76
C GLU A 134 4.42 3.80 0.57
N ASP A 135 5.04 3.48 -0.57
CA ASP A 135 5.06 4.35 -1.74
C ASP A 135 5.51 3.61 -3.02
N VAL A 136 5.33 4.24 -4.18
CA VAL A 136 5.77 3.75 -5.50
C VAL A 136 6.48 4.88 -6.24
N GLN A 137 7.67 4.57 -6.74
CA GLN A 137 8.45 5.50 -7.56
C GLN A 137 8.96 4.75 -8.79
N GLN A 138 8.60 5.23 -9.97
CA GLN A 138 8.99 4.62 -11.24
C GLN A 138 8.54 3.15 -11.33
N ASP A 139 9.49 2.23 -11.50
CA ASP A 139 9.25 0.79 -11.59
C ASP A 139 9.49 0.08 -10.25
N ARG A 140 9.44 0.81 -9.13
CA ARG A 140 9.73 0.27 -7.79
C ARG A 140 8.60 0.55 -6.81
N MET A 141 8.22 -0.48 -6.06
CA MET A 141 7.28 -0.38 -4.95
C MET A 141 8.02 -0.61 -3.64
N LEU A 142 7.90 0.37 -2.74
CA LEU A 142 8.42 0.31 -1.39
C LEU A 142 7.33 -0.21 -0.46
N LEU A 143 7.65 -1.29 0.24
CA LEU A 143 6.81 -1.91 1.24
C LEU A 143 7.58 -2.00 2.55
N THR A 144 6.85 -2.03 3.65
CA THR A 144 7.37 -2.49 4.94
C THR A 144 6.81 -3.87 5.25
N ASN A 145 7.61 -4.72 5.89
CA ASN A 145 7.13 -5.93 6.53
C ASN A 145 7.32 -5.80 8.04
N SER A 146 6.22 -5.78 8.78
CA SER A 146 6.30 -5.64 10.22
C SER A 146 5.13 -6.30 10.94
N THR A 147 5.46 -7.01 12.02
CA THR A 147 4.50 -7.48 13.04
C THR A 147 4.88 -7.00 14.45
N GLY A 148 5.82 -6.06 14.56
CA GLY A 148 6.43 -5.64 15.83
C GLY A 148 7.26 -4.35 15.71
N PRO A 149 8.14 -4.03 16.68
CA PRO A 149 8.85 -2.75 16.72
C PRO A 149 9.98 -2.65 15.69
N THR A 150 10.38 -3.77 15.08
CA THR A 150 11.33 -3.78 13.97
C THR A 150 10.58 -3.80 12.65
N ILE A 151 11.08 -3.03 11.69
CA ILE A 151 10.52 -2.93 10.35
C ILE A 151 11.57 -3.46 9.37
N ASP A 152 11.17 -4.39 8.53
CA ASP A 152 11.94 -4.75 7.35
C ASP A 152 11.47 -3.88 6.19
N LEU A 153 12.40 -3.17 5.54
CA LEU A 153 12.14 -2.45 4.30
C LEU A 153 12.35 -3.39 3.12
N LEU A 154 11.34 -3.43 2.26
CA LEU A 154 11.31 -4.25 1.06
C LEU A 154 11.09 -3.36 -0.16
N LEU A 155 11.95 -3.50 -1.16
CA LEU A 155 11.81 -2.83 -2.44
C LEU A 155 11.59 -3.88 -3.52
N TYR A 156 10.48 -3.77 -4.26
CA TYR A 156 10.14 -4.68 -5.35
C TYR A 156 10.21 -3.99 -6.70
N ASP A 157 10.68 -4.71 -7.72
CA ASP A 157 10.48 -4.35 -9.12
C ASP A 157 9.04 -4.69 -9.51
N ILE A 158 8.25 -3.68 -9.88
CA ILE A 158 6.81 -3.85 -10.14
C ILE A 158 6.52 -4.49 -11.50
N GLN A 159 7.52 -4.60 -12.37
CA GLN A 159 7.40 -5.21 -13.70
C GLN A 159 7.49 -6.73 -13.60
N THR A 160 8.34 -7.22 -12.71
CA THR A 160 8.70 -8.63 -12.57
C THR A 160 8.18 -9.25 -11.27
N GLY A 161 7.88 -8.43 -10.26
CA GLY A 161 7.58 -8.86 -8.89
C GLY A 161 8.82 -9.30 -8.12
N ALA A 162 10.02 -9.08 -8.67
CA ALA A 162 11.26 -9.47 -8.01
C ALA A 162 11.57 -8.54 -6.85
N GLU A 163 11.96 -9.12 -5.72
CA GLU A 163 12.53 -8.35 -4.61
C GLU A 163 13.94 -7.87 -4.99
N VAL A 164 14.14 -6.55 -4.91
CA VAL A 164 15.40 -5.86 -5.25
C VAL A 164 16.19 -5.53 -3.99
N LEU A 165 15.50 -5.23 -2.89
CA LEU A 165 16.10 -4.94 -1.59
C LEU A 165 15.24 -5.55 -0.48
N SER A 166 15.90 -6.15 0.50
CA SER A 166 15.29 -6.58 1.76
C SER A 166 16.29 -6.36 2.89
N VAL A 167 15.97 -5.42 3.76
CA VAL A 167 16.86 -4.97 4.83
C VAL A 167 16.09 -4.63 6.08
N LYS A 168 16.70 -4.91 7.24
CA LYS A 168 16.23 -4.35 8.51
C LYS A 168 16.55 -2.86 8.52
N ALA A 169 15.54 -2.04 8.72
CA ALA A 169 15.71 -0.59 8.81
C ALA A 169 14.96 -0.03 10.02
N GLY A 170 15.44 1.09 10.52
CA GLY A 170 14.76 1.85 11.56
C GLY A 170 13.72 2.79 10.97
N GLU A 171 14.07 3.48 9.89
CA GLU A 171 13.25 4.57 9.34
C GLU A 171 13.61 4.84 7.88
N ILE A 172 12.60 5.17 7.06
CA ILE A 172 12.80 5.71 5.70
C ILE A 172 13.03 7.21 5.80
N VAL A 173 14.12 7.70 5.21
CA VAL A 173 14.40 9.14 5.11
C VAL A 173 13.79 9.71 3.84
N GLU A 174 14.02 9.03 2.71
CA GLU A 174 13.60 9.49 1.39
C GLU A 174 13.44 8.31 0.45
N PHE A 175 12.42 8.37 -0.41
CA PHE A 175 12.28 7.47 -1.55
C PHE A 175 11.90 8.27 -2.79
N GLY A 176 12.67 8.11 -3.86
CA GLY A 176 12.51 8.91 -5.08
C GLY A 176 13.32 8.36 -6.26
N PRO A 177 13.43 9.12 -7.36
CA PRO A 177 14.11 8.67 -8.58
C PRO A 177 15.62 8.45 -8.41
N GLU A 178 16.24 9.09 -7.41
CA GLU A 178 17.65 8.88 -7.08
C GLU A 178 17.90 7.64 -6.22
N GLY A 179 16.82 7.01 -5.71
CA GLY A 179 16.88 5.80 -4.91
C GLY A 179 16.17 5.90 -3.57
N LEU A 180 16.64 5.11 -2.62
CA LEU A 180 16.08 5.02 -1.27
C LEU A 180 17.17 5.38 -0.25
N VAL A 181 16.85 6.29 0.67
CA VAL A 181 17.67 6.65 1.82
C VAL A 181 16.94 6.20 3.08
N TYR A 182 17.64 5.49 3.96
CA TYR A 182 17.06 4.93 5.18
C TYR A 182 18.10 4.77 6.29
N TRP A 183 17.62 4.78 7.53
CA TRP A 183 18.46 4.49 8.69
C TRP A 183 18.50 2.98 8.94
N GLN A 184 19.70 2.43 9.09
CA GLN A 184 19.92 1.03 9.42
C GLN A 184 20.69 0.90 10.73
N ARG A 185 20.23 0.01 11.60
CA ARG A 185 20.97 -0.32 12.81
C ARG A 185 22.27 -1.05 12.47
N THR A 186 23.39 -0.52 12.94
CA THR A 186 24.73 -1.02 12.59
C THR A 186 25.63 -1.30 13.79
N GLY A 187 25.25 -0.87 14.99
CA GLY A 187 26.02 -1.15 16.19
C GLY A 187 25.29 -0.85 17.49
N GLU A 188 25.93 -1.21 18.59
CA GLU A 188 25.46 -0.90 19.94
C GLU A 188 25.84 0.53 20.33
N ALA A 189 24.91 1.23 20.99
CA ALA A 189 25.21 2.52 21.59
C ALA A 189 25.85 2.32 22.98
N THR A 190 26.76 3.22 23.31
CA THR A 190 27.49 3.31 24.58
C THR A 190 27.64 4.78 24.96
N ASP A 191 27.98 5.07 26.20
CA ASP A 191 28.35 6.40 26.67
C ASP A 191 29.48 7.07 25.86
N LYS A 192 30.32 6.28 25.17
CA LYS A 192 31.46 6.77 24.39
C LYS A 192 31.11 7.15 22.95
N ASN A 193 30.17 6.46 22.32
CA ASN A 193 29.82 6.66 20.91
C ASN A 193 28.42 7.25 20.72
N CYS A 194 27.68 7.46 21.80
CA CYS A 194 26.34 8.00 21.77
C CYS A 194 26.14 9.07 22.86
N PRO A 195 26.13 10.37 22.51
CA PRO A 195 25.96 11.45 23.48
C PRO A 195 24.67 11.35 24.30
N ASP A 196 23.59 10.85 23.69
CA ASP A 196 22.27 10.74 24.33
C ASP A 196 22.05 9.40 25.03
N TYR A 197 23.09 8.56 25.15
CA TYR A 197 22.97 7.20 25.67
C TYR A 197 22.27 7.15 27.04
N ALA A 198 22.65 8.02 27.98
CA ALA A 198 22.08 8.03 29.31
C ALA A 198 20.57 8.36 29.29
N SER A 199 20.13 9.30 28.45
CA SER A 199 18.71 9.64 28.30
C SER A 199 17.95 8.49 27.65
N LEU A 200 18.48 7.94 26.55
CA LEU A 200 17.83 6.85 25.85
C LEU A 200 17.70 5.59 26.71
N MET A 201 18.69 5.28 27.54
CA MET A 201 18.61 4.19 28.52
C MET A 201 17.58 4.48 29.62
N ALA A 202 17.44 5.72 30.07
CA ALA A 202 16.44 6.08 31.08
C ALA A 202 15.01 6.02 30.53
N ASP A 203 14.80 6.45 29.29
CA ASP A 203 13.47 6.59 28.69
C ASP A 203 12.98 5.30 28.02
N PHE A 204 13.88 4.58 27.33
CA PHE A 204 13.54 3.41 26.51
C PHE A 204 14.19 2.11 26.99
N GLY A 205 15.15 2.17 27.92
CA GLY A 205 15.85 0.99 28.43
C GLY A 205 16.90 0.41 27.47
N ALA A 206 17.01 0.92 26.25
CA ALA A 206 17.97 0.48 25.25
C ALA A 206 18.24 1.56 24.18
N ALA A 207 19.45 1.55 23.63
CA ALA A 207 19.90 2.46 22.58
C ALA A 207 20.80 1.73 21.55
N ALA A 208 20.81 2.23 20.31
CA ALA A 208 21.63 1.69 19.22
C ALA A 208 22.25 2.81 18.38
N ILE A 209 23.26 2.43 17.59
CA ILE A 209 23.83 3.27 16.54
C ILE A 209 23.20 2.88 15.20
N ASP A 210 22.52 3.84 14.60
CA ASP A 210 22.05 3.74 13.22
C ASP A 210 23.02 4.46 12.29
N THR A 211 23.26 3.88 11.12
CA THR A 211 23.98 4.51 10.01
C THR A 211 22.97 4.79 8.90
N GLU A 212 23.08 5.95 8.25
CA GLU A 212 22.27 6.24 7.08
C GLU A 212 22.83 5.51 5.86
N MET A 213 21.93 4.81 5.18
CA MET A 213 22.20 3.98 4.03
C MET A 213 21.52 4.57 2.81
N ARG A 214 22.16 4.44 1.65
CA ARG A 214 21.60 4.79 0.35
C ARG A 214 21.62 3.59 -0.57
N PHE A 215 20.45 3.24 -1.09
CA PHE A 215 20.29 2.29 -2.19
C PHE A 215 20.26 3.04 -3.51
N ASP A 216 21.12 2.63 -4.44
CA ASP A 216 21.19 3.15 -5.81
C ASP A 216 20.45 2.21 -6.77
N PRO A 217 19.35 2.66 -7.40
CA PRO A 217 18.54 1.82 -8.27
C PRO A 217 19.24 1.45 -9.58
N ALA A 218 20.20 2.25 -10.06
CA ALA A 218 20.93 1.98 -11.29
C ALA A 218 21.93 0.83 -11.12
N THR A 219 22.52 0.70 -9.93
CA THR A 219 23.51 -0.35 -9.63
C THR A 219 22.95 -1.50 -8.80
N GLY A 220 21.79 -1.33 -8.18
CA GLY A 220 21.20 -2.29 -7.24
C GLY A 220 22.01 -2.44 -5.95
N LYS A 221 22.84 -1.45 -5.60
CA LYS A 221 23.76 -1.53 -4.46
C LYS A 221 23.36 -0.58 -3.35
N THR A 222 23.60 -1.02 -2.11
CA THR A 222 23.50 -0.18 -0.92
C THR A 222 24.88 0.29 -0.49
N SER A 223 25.00 1.55 -0.09
CA SER A 223 26.22 2.15 0.46
C SER A 223 25.90 2.99 1.70
N LYS A 224 26.91 3.20 2.56
CA LYS A 224 26.80 4.13 3.70
C LYS A 224 26.98 5.56 3.22
N THR A 225 26.19 6.50 3.72
CA THR A 225 26.42 7.93 3.46
C THR A 225 27.54 8.51 4.33
N GLY A 226 27.79 7.88 5.48
CA GLY A 226 28.75 8.31 6.49
C GLY A 226 28.09 8.95 7.71
N GLU A 227 26.80 9.28 7.61
CA GLU A 227 26.01 9.82 8.72
C GLU A 227 25.63 8.71 9.71
N THR A 228 25.68 9.05 11.00
CA THR A 228 25.32 8.13 12.09
C THR A 228 24.52 8.87 13.15
N ARG A 229 23.60 8.16 13.82
CA ARG A 229 22.81 8.71 14.92
C ARG A 229 22.59 7.70 16.04
N CYS A 230 22.32 8.22 17.23
CA CYS A 230 21.76 7.44 18.32
C CYS A 230 20.26 7.26 18.11
N SER A 231 19.78 6.03 18.25
CA SER A 231 18.35 5.73 18.17
C SER A 231 17.90 4.91 19.39
N PRO A 232 16.67 5.12 19.88
CA PRO A 232 16.08 4.22 20.85
C PRO A 232 15.86 2.82 20.25
N VAL A 233 15.85 1.81 21.11
CA VAL A 233 15.43 0.45 20.74
C VAL A 233 14.15 0.12 21.52
N GLN A 234 13.12 -0.35 20.80
CA GLN A 234 11.85 -0.83 21.37
C GLN A 234 11.66 -2.31 21.05
#